data_AF-A0A9E3CCA9-F1
#
_entry.id   AF-A0A9E3CCA9-F1
#
_cell.length_a   1.000
_cell.length_b   1.000
_cell.length_c   1.000
_cell.angle_alpha   90.00
_cell.angle_beta   90.00
_cell.angle_gamma   90.00
#
_symmetry.space_group_name_H-M   'P 1'
#
loop_
_entity.id
_entity.type
_entity.pdbx_description
1 polymer ?
#
loop_
_entity_poly.entity_id
_entity_poly.type
_entity_poly.pdbx_seq_one_letter_code
_entity_poly.pdbx_strand_id
1 'polypeptide(L)'
;MTLIIDLPPEVESRVREAAQAEGVDVTTYVYEAVAPRLRRAPPEAMSEEGLLAKVREDFPQSFWRRFSALAAKRDARTLTPDEWRELASAADATEAHDAERLYYLAELSRRRGLPVRPLMKDLGLRTGSDG
;
A
#
# COMPACT_ATOMS: atom_id res chain seq x y z
N MET A 1 14.29 -18.46 -16.62
CA MET A 1 13.87 -19.43 -15.58
C MET A 1 12.39 -19.18 -15.34
N THR A 2 11.55 -20.20 -15.43
CA THR A 2 10.09 -20.06 -15.43
C THR A 2 9.52 -20.63 -14.13
N LEU A 3 8.65 -19.86 -13.47
CA LEU A 3 7.91 -20.28 -12.28
C LEU A 3 6.44 -20.46 -12.68
N ILE A 4 5.86 -21.62 -12.40
CA ILE A 4 4.44 -21.92 -12.65
C ILE A 4 3.73 -21.93 -11.29
N ILE A 5 2.65 -21.16 -11.18
CA ILE A 5 1.84 -21.03 -9.97
C ILE A 5 0.39 -21.28 -10.35
N ASP A 6 -0.27 -22.22 -9.68
CA ASP A 6 -1.70 -22.43 -9.81
C ASP A 6 -2.45 -21.40 -8.96
N LEU A 7 -3.16 -20.49 -9.63
CA LEU A 7 -3.99 -19.47 -8.98
C LEU A 7 -5.46 -19.93 -8.98
N PRO A 8 -6.24 -19.65 -7.91
CA PRO A 8 -7.68 -19.77 -7.98
C PRO A 8 -8.25 -18.95 -9.17
N PRO A 9 -9.25 -19.44 -9.92
CA PRO A 9 -9.76 -18.77 -11.12
C PRO A 9 -10.19 -17.31 -10.89
N GLU A 10 -10.70 -17.01 -9.69
CA GLU A 10 -11.13 -15.67 -9.30
C GLU A 10 -9.93 -14.73 -9.17
N VAL A 11 -8.80 -15.23 -8.64
CA VAL A 11 -7.56 -14.44 -8.50
C VAL A 11 -6.94 -14.22 -9.86
N GLU A 12 -6.90 -15.24 -10.70
CA GLU A 12 -6.37 -15.13 -12.06
C GLU A 12 -7.12 -14.07 -12.87
N SER A 13 -8.46 -14.11 -12.85
CA SER A 13 -9.32 -13.14 -13.55
C SER A 13 -9.00 -11.71 -13.10
N ARG A 14 -8.93 -11.48 -11.79
CA ARG A 14 -8.61 -10.16 -11.22
C ARG A 14 -7.21 -9.67 -11.59
N VAL A 15 -6.22 -10.55 -11.62
CA VAL A 15 -4.85 -10.19 -12.03
C VAL A 15 -4.82 -9.77 -13.50
N ARG A 16 -5.55 -10.49 -14.38
CA ARG A 16 -5.65 -10.13 -15.80
C ARG A 16 -6.35 -8.80 -16.01
N GLU A 17 -7.45 -8.55 -15.30
CA GLU A 17 -8.19 -7.29 -15.36
C GLU A 17 -7.31 -6.10 -14.92
N ALA A 18 -6.58 -6.26 -13.80
CA ALA A 18 -5.70 -5.22 -13.31
C ALA A 18 -4.54 -4.91 -14.27
N ALA A 19 -3.90 -5.95 -14.83
CA ALA A 19 -2.86 -5.77 -15.84
C ALA A 19 -3.38 -5.03 -17.08
N GLN A 20 -4.58 -5.37 -17.55
CA GLN A 20 -5.23 -4.66 -18.67
C GLN A 20 -5.55 -3.21 -18.34
N ALA A 21 -6.05 -2.93 -17.15
CA ALA A 21 -6.36 -1.58 -16.70
C ALA A 21 -5.10 -0.68 -16.68
N GLU A 22 -3.96 -1.27 -16.34
CA GLU A 22 -2.64 -0.59 -16.33
C GLU A 22 -1.92 -0.61 -17.69
N GLY A 23 -2.47 -1.31 -18.69
CA GLY A 23 -1.90 -1.39 -20.04
C GLY A 23 -0.61 -2.20 -20.11
N VAL A 24 -0.37 -3.09 -19.14
CA VAL A 24 0.82 -3.96 -19.07
C VAL A 24 0.42 -5.42 -19.25
N ASP A 25 1.38 -6.28 -19.58
CA ASP A 25 1.13 -7.72 -19.58
C ASP A 25 1.11 -8.29 -18.16
N VAL A 26 0.46 -9.45 -18.00
CA VAL A 26 0.29 -10.12 -16.70
C VAL A 26 1.64 -10.42 -16.03
N THR A 27 2.67 -10.77 -16.79
CA THR A 27 3.98 -11.09 -16.21
C THR A 27 4.61 -9.85 -15.61
N THR A 28 4.57 -8.73 -16.34
CA THR A 28 5.06 -7.44 -15.87
C THR A 28 4.28 -6.99 -14.63
N TYR A 29 2.95 -7.05 -14.66
CA TYR A 29 2.11 -6.70 -13.52
C TYR A 29 2.44 -7.53 -12.27
N VAL A 30 2.53 -8.86 -12.41
CA VAL A 30 2.88 -9.76 -11.30
C VAL A 30 4.31 -9.48 -10.80
N TYR A 31 5.26 -9.23 -11.70
CA TYR A 31 6.62 -8.91 -11.33
C TYR A 31 6.70 -7.59 -10.54
N GLU A 32 6.05 -6.53 -11.02
CA GLU A 32 6.04 -5.23 -10.34
C GLU A 32 5.32 -5.29 -9.00
N ALA A 33 4.32 -6.15 -8.86
CA ALA A 33 3.72 -6.45 -7.57
C ALA A 33 4.69 -7.21 -6.65
N VAL A 34 5.36 -8.25 -7.12
CA VAL A 34 6.11 -9.17 -6.24
C VAL A 34 7.54 -8.70 -5.95
N ALA A 35 8.24 -8.15 -6.93
CA ALA A 35 9.67 -7.83 -6.83
C ALA A 35 10.02 -6.83 -5.70
N PRO A 36 9.25 -5.76 -5.44
CA PRO A 36 9.51 -4.87 -4.31
C PRO A 36 9.40 -5.57 -2.95
N ARG A 37 8.51 -6.57 -2.85
CA ARG A 37 8.28 -7.37 -1.64
C ARG A 37 9.43 -8.35 -1.38
N LEU A 38 10.06 -8.86 -2.44
CA LEU A 38 11.19 -9.79 -2.35
C LEU A 38 12.54 -9.12 -2.05
N ARG A 39 12.69 -7.82 -2.36
CA ARG A 39 13.93 -7.07 -2.11
C ARG A 39 14.10 -6.62 -0.65
N ARG A 40 13.07 -6.81 0.18
CA ARG A 40 13.04 -6.32 1.56
C ARG A 40 13.29 -7.48 2.51
N ALA A 41 13.95 -7.17 3.63
CA ALA A 41 14.04 -8.13 4.72
C ALA A 41 12.61 -8.46 5.18
N PRO A 42 12.24 -9.74 5.28
CA PRO A 42 10.92 -10.13 5.78
C PRO A 42 10.74 -9.56 7.20
N PRO A 43 9.54 -9.12 7.60
CA PRO A 43 9.27 -8.56 8.92
C PRO A 43 9.78 -9.45 10.06
N GLU A 44 9.72 -10.76 9.88
CA GLU A 44 10.20 -11.79 10.80
C GLU A 44 11.70 -11.67 11.07
N ALA A 45 12.49 -11.17 10.11
CA ALA A 45 13.92 -10.95 10.25
C ALA A 45 14.28 -9.57 10.84
N MET A 46 13.31 -8.66 10.99
CA MET A 46 13.53 -7.33 11.55
C MET A 46 13.50 -7.35 13.08
N SER A 47 14.20 -6.41 13.74
CA SER A 47 14.02 -6.16 15.17
C SER A 47 12.66 -5.52 15.44
N GLU A 48 12.18 -5.58 16.68
CA GLU A 48 10.91 -4.94 17.05
C GLU A 48 10.96 -3.41 16.85
N GLU A 49 12.08 -2.78 17.16
CA GLU A 49 12.31 -1.35 16.93
C GLU A 49 12.27 -1.02 15.43
N GLY A 50 12.85 -1.89 14.60
CA GLY A 50 12.81 -1.74 13.14
C GLY A 50 11.39 -1.83 12.60
N LEU A 51 10.59 -2.78 13.10
CA LEU A 51 9.17 -2.89 12.73
C LEU A 51 8.39 -1.66 13.18
N LEU A 52 8.61 -1.18 14.41
CA LEU A 52 7.96 0.03 14.92
C LEU A 52 8.31 1.27 14.10
N ALA A 53 9.57 1.40 13.68
CA ALA A 53 10.00 2.49 12.81
C ALA A 53 9.25 2.45 11.46
N LYS A 54 9.11 1.25 10.85
CA LYS A 54 8.33 1.08 9.61
C LYS A 54 6.84 1.35 9.79
N VAL A 55 6.26 0.94 10.91
CA VAL A 55 4.85 1.21 11.21
C VAL A 55 4.57 2.70 11.42
N ARG A 56 5.55 3.45 11.95
CA ARG A 56 5.43 4.91 12.17
C ARG A 56 5.86 5.74 10.97
N GLU A 57 6.41 5.12 9.93
CA GLU A 57 6.79 5.79 8.69
C GLU A 57 5.51 6.34 8.01
N ASP A 58 5.55 7.59 7.60
CA ASP A 58 4.45 8.28 6.94
C ASP A 58 5.03 9.20 5.84
N PHE A 59 4.18 9.61 4.91
CA PHE A 59 4.57 10.56 3.88
C PHE A 59 4.91 11.93 4.49
N PRO A 60 5.86 12.67 3.89
CA PRO A 60 6.19 14.01 4.35
C PRO A 60 4.98 14.95 4.23
N GLN A 61 4.91 15.97 5.09
CA GLN A 61 3.79 16.93 5.09
C GLN A 61 3.53 17.59 3.72
N SER A 62 4.58 17.75 2.90
CA SER A 62 4.47 18.26 1.52
C SER A 62 3.60 17.38 0.62
N PHE A 63 3.71 16.05 0.77
CA PHE A 63 2.87 15.08 0.06
C PHE A 63 1.41 15.26 0.44
N TRP A 64 1.10 15.24 1.74
CA TRP A 64 -0.27 15.41 2.24
C TRP A 64 -0.88 16.76 1.84
N ARG A 65 -0.08 17.83 1.85
CA ARG A 65 -0.51 19.15 1.38
C ARG A 65 -0.88 19.14 -0.11
N ARG A 66 -0.06 18.48 -0.95
CA ARG A 66 -0.35 18.36 -2.40
C ARG A 66 -1.57 17.48 -2.65
N PHE A 67 -1.65 16.33 -1.98
CA PHE A 67 -2.80 15.42 -2.06
C PHE A 67 -4.10 16.14 -1.69
N SER A 68 -4.12 16.86 -0.57
CA SER A 68 -5.30 17.62 -0.12
C SER A 68 -5.69 18.73 -1.11
N ALA A 69 -4.71 19.42 -1.70
CA ALA A 69 -4.98 20.43 -2.72
C ALA A 69 -5.58 19.84 -4.00
N LEU A 70 -5.09 18.67 -4.44
CA LEU A 70 -5.64 17.94 -5.58
C LEU A 70 -7.06 17.43 -5.31
N ALA A 71 -7.32 16.91 -4.11
CA ALA A 71 -8.65 16.50 -3.67
C ALA A 71 -9.63 17.68 -3.64
N ALA A 72 -9.22 18.84 -3.12
CA ALA A 72 -10.05 20.04 -3.15
C ALA A 72 -10.35 20.51 -4.59
N LYS A 73 -9.37 20.44 -5.50
CA LYS A 73 -9.59 20.72 -6.93
C LYS A 73 -10.53 19.72 -7.59
N ARG A 74 -10.46 18.44 -7.22
CA ARG A 74 -11.38 17.39 -7.68
C ARG A 74 -12.81 17.75 -7.32
N ASP A 75 -13.04 18.10 -6.06
CA ASP A 75 -14.36 18.42 -5.52
C ASP A 75 -14.90 19.71 -6.15
N ALA A 76 -14.01 20.68 -6.43
CA ALA A 76 -14.31 21.89 -7.20
C ALA A 76 -14.43 21.68 -8.72
N ARG A 77 -14.17 20.46 -9.23
CA ARG A 77 -14.15 20.10 -10.67
C ARG A 77 -13.22 20.97 -11.52
N THR A 78 -12.07 21.34 -10.96
CA THR A 78 -11.05 22.20 -11.62
C THR A 78 -9.72 21.48 -11.89
N LEU A 79 -9.65 20.16 -11.65
CA LEU A 79 -8.48 19.34 -11.97
C LEU A 79 -8.17 19.35 -13.47
N THR A 80 -6.91 19.60 -13.81
CA THR A 80 -6.41 19.34 -15.16
C THR A 80 -6.18 17.85 -15.38
N PRO A 81 -6.06 17.37 -16.63
CA PRO A 81 -5.73 15.97 -16.92
C PRO A 81 -4.42 15.48 -16.26
N ASP A 82 -3.43 16.37 -16.15
CA ASP A 82 -2.16 16.04 -15.50
C ASP A 82 -2.33 15.91 -13.98
N GLU A 83 -3.11 16.80 -13.39
CA GLU A 83 -3.43 16.75 -11.96
C GLU A 83 -4.32 15.56 -11.60
N TRP A 84 -5.16 15.07 -12.53
CA TRP A 84 -5.88 13.81 -12.37
C TRP A 84 -4.94 12.62 -12.25
N ARG A 85 -3.95 12.52 -13.13
CA ARG A 85 -2.95 11.44 -13.07
C ARG A 85 -2.09 11.54 -11.81
N GLU A 86 -1.75 12.75 -11.39
CA GLU A 86 -1.03 12.97 -10.13
C GLU A 86 -1.86 12.54 -8.91
N LEU A 87 -3.16 12.87 -8.87
CA LEU A 87 -4.04 12.47 -7.78
C LEU A 87 -4.21 10.95 -7.72
N ALA A 88 -4.39 10.30 -8.88
CA ALA A 88 -4.48 8.84 -8.96
C ALA A 88 -3.20 8.18 -8.44
N SER A 89 -2.04 8.59 -8.95
CA SER A 89 -0.75 8.06 -8.50
C SER A 89 -0.49 8.28 -7.00
N ALA A 90 -0.92 9.42 -6.45
CA ALA A 90 -0.78 9.69 -5.02
C ALA A 90 -1.74 8.84 -4.17
N ALA A 91 -2.93 8.51 -4.69
CA ALA A 91 -3.86 7.59 -4.03
C ALA A 91 -3.28 6.16 -4.01
N ASP A 92 -2.77 5.68 -5.14
CA ASP A 92 -2.13 4.36 -5.26
C ASP A 92 -0.93 4.23 -4.31
N ALA A 93 -0.10 5.28 -4.22
CA ALA A 93 1.03 5.31 -3.29
C ALA A 93 0.56 5.22 -1.82
N THR A 94 -0.54 5.88 -1.48
CA THR A 94 -1.11 5.84 -0.13
C THR A 94 -1.63 4.45 0.21
N GLU A 95 -2.35 3.81 -0.72
CA GLU A 95 -2.87 2.45 -0.54
C GLU A 95 -1.73 1.42 -0.40
N ALA A 96 -0.70 1.54 -1.24
CA ALA A 96 0.48 0.68 -1.16
C ALA A 96 1.19 0.83 0.19
N HIS A 97 1.40 2.06 0.66
CA HIS A 97 2.01 2.34 1.96
C HIS A 97 1.17 1.79 3.12
N ASP A 98 -0.15 1.95 3.07
CA ASP A 98 -1.05 1.43 4.10
C ASP A 98 -1.05 -0.10 4.14
N ALA A 99 -1.04 -0.76 2.98
CA ALA A 99 -0.91 -2.22 2.89
C ALA A 99 0.42 -2.72 3.47
N GLU A 100 1.51 -2.00 3.23
CA GLU A 100 2.82 -2.31 3.82
C GLU A 100 2.82 -2.10 5.34
N ARG A 101 2.22 -1.00 5.82
CA ARG A 101 2.08 -0.73 7.24
C ARG A 101 1.31 -1.86 7.94
N LEU A 102 0.27 -2.39 7.31
CA LEU A 102 -0.48 -3.55 7.81
C LEU A 102 0.38 -4.81 7.90
N TYR A 103 1.26 -5.04 6.92
CA TYR A 103 2.17 -6.18 6.94
C TYR A 103 3.14 -6.15 8.15
N TYR A 104 3.75 -5.00 8.44
CA TYR A 104 4.60 -4.84 9.63
C TYR A 104 3.80 -4.87 10.94
N LEU A 105 2.58 -4.31 10.94
CA LEU A 105 1.68 -4.37 12.10
C LEU A 105 1.25 -5.80 12.43
N ALA A 106 1.01 -6.65 11.43
CA ALA A 106 0.67 -8.05 11.64
C ALA A 106 1.79 -8.81 12.35
N GLU A 107 3.05 -8.56 11.97
CA GLU A 107 4.19 -9.16 12.65
C GLU A 107 4.37 -8.63 14.08
N LEU A 108 4.25 -7.31 14.30
CA LEU A 108 4.27 -6.74 15.65
C LEU A 108 3.14 -7.29 16.54
N SER A 109 1.94 -7.44 15.97
CA SER A 109 0.78 -8.04 16.61
C SER A 109 1.08 -9.47 17.06
N ARG A 110 1.68 -10.28 16.17
CA ARG A 110 2.10 -11.65 16.47
C ARG A 110 3.12 -11.70 17.61
N ARG A 111 4.14 -10.84 17.59
CA ARG A 111 5.19 -10.78 18.63
C ARG A 111 4.66 -10.36 19.99
N ARG A 112 3.73 -9.40 20.01
CA ARG A 112 3.14 -8.86 21.25
C ARG A 112 1.96 -9.69 21.76
N GLY A 113 1.45 -10.65 20.99
CA GLY A 113 0.24 -11.40 21.33
C GLY A 113 -1.02 -10.54 21.43
N LEU A 114 -1.04 -9.39 20.73
CA LEU A 114 -2.14 -8.43 20.75
C LEU A 114 -2.82 -8.37 19.40
N PRO A 115 -4.16 -8.34 19.30
CA PRO A 115 -4.82 -8.14 18.01
C PRO A 115 -4.43 -6.81 17.36
N VAL A 116 -4.39 -6.77 16.03
CA VAL A 116 -3.90 -5.61 15.25
C VAL A 116 -4.61 -4.30 15.60
N ARG A 117 -5.96 -4.33 15.74
CA ARG A 117 -6.74 -3.11 16.03
C ARG A 117 -6.40 -2.47 17.39
N PRO A 118 -6.42 -3.20 18.53
CA PRO A 118 -5.88 -2.72 19.80
C PRO A 118 -4.45 -2.17 19.69
N LEU A 119 -3.56 -2.91 19.01
CA LEU A 119 -2.17 -2.47 18.84
C LEU A 119 -2.07 -1.13 18.09
N MET A 120 -2.85 -0.94 17.02
CA MET A 120 -2.89 0.33 16.29
C MET A 120 -3.29 1.50 17.19
N LYS A 121 -4.31 1.29 18.05
CA LYS A 121 -4.76 2.28 19.02
C LYS A 121 -3.65 2.64 20.01
N ASP A 122 -2.97 1.64 20.55
CA ASP A 122 -1.87 1.85 21.51
C ASP A 122 -0.68 2.59 20.88
N LEU A 123 -0.45 2.38 19.58
CA LEU A 123 0.60 3.06 18.83
C LEU A 123 0.21 4.49 18.38
N GLY A 124 -1.05 4.91 18.62
CA GLY A 124 -1.58 6.20 18.19
C GLY A 124 -1.80 6.29 16.67
N LEU A 125 -1.93 5.15 15.99
CA LEU A 125 -2.17 5.08 14.55
C LEU A 125 -3.66 5.27 14.28
N ARG A 126 -3.99 6.17 13.35
CA ARG A 126 -5.37 6.34 12.89
C ARG A 126 -5.79 5.07 12.15
N THR A 127 -6.94 4.50 12.53
CA THR A 127 -7.63 3.53 11.69
C THR A 127 -8.22 4.31 10.52
N GLY A 128 -7.81 4.02 9.29
CA GLY A 128 -8.44 4.60 8.09
C GLY A 128 -9.92 4.23 8.05
N SER A 129 -10.75 5.08 8.65
CA SER A 129 -12.22 5.13 8.60
C SER A 129 -12.70 6.27 9.51
N ASP A 130 -12.14 7.47 9.36
CA ASP A 130 -12.88 8.69 9.65
C ASP A 130 -13.01 9.36 8.29
N GLY A 131 -14.23 9.29 7.74
CA GLY A 131 -14.55 9.61 6.34
C GLY A 131 -14.63 11.08 5.99
#